data_AF-R5MDH9-F1
#
_entry.id   AF-R5MDH9-F1
#
_cell.length_a   1.000
_cell.length_b   1.000
_cell.length_c   1.000
_cell.angle_alpha   90.00
_cell.angle_beta   90.00
_cell.angle_gamma   90.00
#
_symmetry.space_group_name_H-M   'P 1'
#
loop_
_entity.id
_entity.type
_entity.pdbx_description
1 polymer ?
#
loop_
_entity_poly.entity_id
_entity_poly.type
_entity_poly.pdbx_seq_one_letter_code
_entity_poly.pdbx_strand_id
1 'polypeptide(L)'
;MIVSINLNKDKKKDFADMLSKEQRDSAKRIMAQQLGQLLTRNPAENLYWMESKTDLMELVYDVYSSQAPIDSRGHIYSFSEMARMACSVLHVPMPKNPYAMAYNARGRKGIKKQPFFSRYCWLMFCRHSRNPLYEMITRIH
;
A
#
# COMPACT_ATOMS: atom_id res chain seq x y z
N MET A 1 24.28 -3.37 -33.92
CA MET A 1 25.06 -3.81 -32.73
C MET A 1 24.08 -4.52 -31.81
N ILE A 2 24.13 -5.86 -31.77
CA ILE A 2 23.22 -6.66 -30.94
C ILE A 2 23.76 -6.57 -29.51
N VAL A 3 22.99 -5.95 -28.60
CA VAL A 3 23.31 -5.94 -27.18
C VAL A 3 22.90 -7.31 -26.64
N SER A 4 23.89 -8.17 -26.42
CA SER A 4 23.71 -9.46 -25.76
C SER A 4 23.18 -9.24 -24.35
N ILE A 5 21.89 -9.56 -24.14
CA ILE A 5 21.28 -9.55 -22.82
C ILE A 5 21.81 -10.77 -22.08
N ASN A 6 22.74 -10.53 -21.14
CA ASN A 6 23.20 -11.55 -20.23
C ASN A 6 22.03 -11.92 -19.29
N LEU A 7 21.39 -13.07 -19.56
CA LEU A 7 20.28 -13.63 -18.79
C LEU A 7 20.78 -14.25 -17.47
N ASN A 8 21.66 -13.57 -16.74
CA ASN A 8 21.92 -13.94 -15.36
C ASN A 8 20.68 -13.59 -14.53
N LYS A 9 19.98 -14.64 -14.13
CA LYS A 9 18.78 -14.67 -13.27
C LYS A 9 19.08 -14.18 -11.85
N ASP A 10 19.58 -12.96 -11.70
CA ASP A 10 19.39 -12.26 -10.44
C ASP A 10 17.92 -11.89 -10.36
N LYS A 11 17.14 -12.67 -9.59
CA LYS A 11 15.84 -12.21 -9.13
C LYS A 11 16.09 -10.83 -8.52
N LYS A 12 15.67 -9.77 -9.22
CA LYS A 12 15.78 -8.40 -8.72
C LYS A 12 15.08 -8.39 -7.37
N LYS A 13 15.87 -8.41 -6.30
CA LYS A 13 15.37 -8.56 -4.93
C LYS A 13 14.50 -7.34 -4.63
N ASP A 14 13.28 -7.56 -4.14
CA ASP A 14 12.40 -6.45 -3.79
C ASP A 14 13.06 -5.61 -2.69
N PHE A 15 12.86 -4.30 -2.69
CA PHE A 15 13.52 -3.40 -1.74
C PHE A 15 13.18 -3.78 -0.29
N ALA A 16 11.92 -4.16 -0.03
CA ALA A 16 11.50 -4.64 1.28
C ALA A 16 12.28 -5.88 1.78
N ASP A 17 12.76 -6.73 0.88
CA ASP A 17 13.54 -7.93 1.21
C ASP A 17 15.00 -7.59 1.57
N MET A 18 15.46 -6.37 1.25
CA MET A 18 16.78 -5.87 1.65
C MET A 18 16.78 -5.26 3.05
N LEU A 19 15.61 -4.93 3.59
CA LEU A 19 15.47 -4.34 4.92
C LEU A 19 15.62 -5.38 6.05
N SER A 20 15.99 -4.90 7.24
CA SER A 20 15.91 -5.72 8.45
C SER A 20 14.44 -6.02 8.82
N LYS A 21 14.23 -7.04 9.65
CA LYS A 21 12.88 -7.33 10.18
C LYS A 21 12.31 -6.14 10.95
N GLU A 22 13.13 -5.50 11.78
CA GLU A 22 12.74 -4.32 12.56
C GLU A 22 12.34 -3.15 11.67
N GLN A 23 13.08 -2.88 10.59
CA GLN A 23 12.73 -1.85 9.63
C GLN A 23 11.39 -2.13 8.94
N ARG A 24 11.14 -3.39 8.53
CA ARG A 24 9.84 -3.78 7.95
C ARG A 24 8.70 -3.62 8.94
N ASP A 25 8.89 -4.05 10.19
CA ASP A 25 7.86 -3.98 11.22
C ASP A 25 7.55 -2.53 11.59
N SER A 26 8.58 -1.67 11.67
CA SER A 26 8.43 -0.22 11.83
C SER A 26 7.66 0.42 10.68
N ALA A 27 8.02 0.10 9.44
CA ALA A 27 7.32 0.61 8.25
C ALA A 27 5.84 0.18 8.22
N LYS A 28 5.53 -1.07 8.59
CA LYS A 28 4.14 -1.55 8.69
C LYS A 28 3.34 -0.81 9.75
N ARG A 29 3.92 -0.56 10.93
CA ARG A 29 3.24 0.22 12.00
C ARG A 29 2.94 1.64 11.54
N ILE A 30 3.89 2.32 10.92
CA ILE A 30 3.71 3.68 10.42
C ILE A 30 2.67 3.70 9.28
N MET A 31 2.72 2.73 8.37
CA MET A 31 1.73 2.58 7.31
C MET A 31 0.32 2.38 7.86
N ALA A 32 0.16 1.52 8.88
CA ALA A 32 -1.11 1.27 9.53
C ALA A 32 -1.65 2.52 10.23
N GLN A 33 -0.77 3.28 10.91
CA GLN A 33 -1.13 4.55 11.52
C GLN A 33 -1.59 5.57 10.47
N GLN A 34 -0.84 5.72 9.36
CA GLN A 34 -1.17 6.65 8.28
C GLN A 34 -2.48 6.28 7.59
N LEU A 35 -2.70 4.99 7.29
CA LEU A 35 -3.97 4.53 6.75
C LEU A 35 -5.09 4.77 7.77
N GLY A 36 -4.91 4.42 9.04
CA GLY A 36 -5.91 4.65 10.09
C GLY A 36 -6.34 6.12 10.18
N GLN A 37 -5.38 7.05 10.08
CA GLN A 37 -5.67 8.49 10.03
C GLN A 37 -6.41 8.93 8.75
N LEU A 38 -6.15 8.29 7.61
CA LEU A 38 -6.91 8.55 6.39
C LEU A 38 -8.34 8.03 6.49
N LEU A 39 -8.54 6.84 7.06
CA LEU A 39 -9.87 6.22 7.13
C LEU A 39 -10.88 7.05 7.94
N THR A 40 -10.40 7.95 8.81
CA THR A 40 -11.25 8.87 9.59
C THR A 40 -11.52 10.21 8.91
N ARG A 41 -10.95 10.46 7.72
CA ARG A 41 -11.15 11.70 6.96
C ARG A 41 -12.53 11.76 6.33
N ASN A 42 -12.99 12.99 6.11
CA ASN A 42 -14.25 13.22 5.41
C ASN A 42 -14.02 13.13 3.89
N PRO A 43 -14.79 12.32 3.14
CA PRO A 43 -14.73 12.29 1.67
C PRO A 43 -14.84 13.66 0.99
N ALA A 44 -15.53 14.62 1.62
CA ALA A 44 -15.63 16.01 1.16
C ALA A 44 -14.31 16.81 1.26
N GLU A 45 -13.25 16.26 1.86
CA GLU A 45 -11.91 16.86 1.84
C GLU A 45 -11.24 16.79 0.46
N ASN A 46 -11.85 16.10 -0.51
CA ASN A 46 -11.40 15.99 -1.91
C ASN A 46 -9.97 15.46 -2.04
N LEU A 47 -9.67 14.39 -1.29
CA LEU A 47 -8.41 13.66 -1.35
C LEU A 47 -8.50 12.55 -2.41
N TYR A 48 -7.58 12.51 -3.36
CA TYR A 48 -7.61 11.54 -4.46
C TYR A 48 -6.39 10.65 -4.47
N TRP A 49 -6.60 9.34 -4.60
CA TRP A 49 -5.53 8.35 -4.77
C TRP A 49 -4.89 8.47 -6.15
N MET A 50 -3.56 8.62 -6.19
CA MET A 50 -2.81 8.79 -7.45
C MET A 50 -2.17 7.51 -7.98
N GLU A 51 -2.10 6.47 -7.15
CA GLU A 51 -1.58 5.15 -7.56
C GLU A 51 -2.70 4.25 -8.12
N SER A 52 -2.37 3.00 -8.46
CA SER A 52 -3.39 2.11 -9.01
C SER A 52 -4.37 1.64 -7.93
N LYS A 53 -5.58 1.27 -8.36
CA LYS A 53 -6.58 0.61 -7.49
C LYS A 53 -6.02 -0.65 -6.81
N THR A 54 -5.20 -1.40 -7.53
CA THR A 54 -4.56 -2.61 -6.99
C THR A 54 -3.59 -2.26 -5.86
N ASP A 55 -2.84 -1.16 -6.00
CA ASP A 55 -1.94 -0.68 -4.94
C ASP A 55 -2.72 -0.28 -3.69
N LEU A 56 -3.89 0.36 -3.84
CA LEU A 56 -4.75 0.66 -2.71
C LEU A 56 -5.24 -0.61 -2.01
N MET A 57 -5.59 -1.66 -2.76
CA MET A 57 -6.02 -2.93 -2.17
C MET A 57 -4.86 -3.70 -1.53
N GLU A 58 -3.66 -3.63 -2.09
CA GLU A 58 -2.43 -4.17 -1.47
C GLU A 58 -2.15 -3.47 -0.13
N LEU A 59 -2.18 -2.12 -0.10
CA LEU A 59 -2.04 -1.32 1.12
C LEU A 59 -3.05 -1.73 2.21
N VAL A 60 -4.33 -1.77 1.86
CA VAL A 60 -5.39 -2.14 2.82
C VAL A 60 -5.18 -3.55 3.34
N TYR A 61 -4.79 -4.49 2.47
CA TYR A 61 -4.52 -5.87 2.86
C TYR A 61 -3.29 -5.99 3.77
N ASP A 62 -2.20 -5.28 3.46
CA ASP A 62 -0.99 -5.29 4.29
C ASP A 62 -1.28 -4.77 5.70
N VAL A 63 -2.08 -3.70 5.82
CA VAL A 63 -2.49 -3.18 7.13
C VAL A 63 -3.43 -4.16 7.83
N TYR A 64 -4.47 -4.66 7.16
CA TYR A 64 -5.40 -5.64 7.74
C TYR A 64 -4.69 -6.90 8.26
N SER A 65 -3.74 -7.44 7.50
CA SER A 65 -3.06 -8.69 7.83
C SER A 65 -1.95 -8.56 8.88
N SER A 66 -1.51 -7.34 9.19
CA SER A 66 -0.37 -7.12 10.09
C SER A 66 -0.62 -6.19 11.27
N GLN A 67 -1.50 -5.20 11.14
CA GLN A 67 -1.70 -4.10 12.08
C GLN A 67 -3.09 -3.47 11.88
N ALA A 68 -4.17 -4.27 11.93
CA ALA A 68 -5.51 -3.78 11.64
C ALA A 68 -5.96 -2.71 12.68
N PRO A 69 -6.41 -1.51 12.23
CA PRO A 69 -6.91 -0.48 13.14
C PRO A 69 -8.19 -0.93 13.85
N ILE A 70 -8.47 -0.28 14.98
CA ILE A 70 -9.61 -0.56 15.85
C ILE A 70 -10.63 0.58 15.71
N ASP A 71 -11.92 0.24 15.68
CA ASP A 71 -13.04 1.18 15.65
C ASP A 71 -13.28 1.85 17.03
N SER A 72 -14.18 2.83 17.08
CA SER A 72 -14.51 3.54 18.33
C SER A 72 -15.14 2.66 19.41
N ARG A 73 -15.53 1.42 19.09
CA ARG A 73 -16.10 0.44 20.01
C ARG A 73 -15.10 -0.63 20.44
N GLY A 74 -13.85 -0.54 19.98
CA GLY A 74 -12.82 -1.53 20.31
C GLY A 74 -12.77 -2.72 19.36
N HIS A 75 -13.51 -2.72 18.25
CA HIS A 75 -13.49 -3.82 17.27
C HIS A 75 -12.46 -3.60 16.17
N ILE A 76 -11.77 -4.66 15.77
CA ILE A 76 -10.87 -4.63 14.63
C ILE A 76 -11.69 -4.46 13.35
N TYR A 77 -11.31 -3.51 12.49
CA TYR A 77 -11.94 -3.36 11.19
C TYR A 77 -11.70 -4.60 10.32
N SER A 78 -12.76 -5.11 9.69
CA SER A 78 -12.61 -6.10 8.64
C SER A 78 -11.93 -5.49 7.41
N PHE A 79 -11.28 -6.34 6.61
CA PHE A 79 -10.71 -5.92 5.32
C PHE A 79 -11.74 -5.20 4.43
N SER A 80 -12.97 -5.71 4.37
CA SER A 80 -14.05 -5.14 3.56
C SER A 80 -14.46 -3.74 4.03
N GLU A 81 -14.45 -3.50 5.35
CA GLU A 81 -14.71 -2.17 5.90
C GLU A 81 -13.59 -1.20 5.60
N MET A 82 -12.34 -1.60 5.82
CA MET A 82 -11.18 -0.78 5.50
C MET A 82 -11.14 -0.42 4.01
N ALA A 83 -11.40 -1.39 3.12
CA ALA A 83 -11.41 -1.16 1.68
C ALA A 83 -12.50 -0.17 1.27
N ARG A 84 -13.70 -0.30 1.83
CA ARG A 84 -14.82 0.61 1.56
C ARG A 84 -14.51 2.03 2.02
N MET A 85 -14.01 2.18 3.25
CA MET A 85 -13.64 3.48 3.81
C MET A 85 -12.52 4.13 2.99
N ALA A 86 -11.46 3.39 2.67
CA ALA A 86 -10.35 3.88 1.86
C ALA A 86 -10.81 4.32 0.46
N CYS A 87 -11.62 3.50 -0.21
CA CYS A 87 -12.20 3.82 -1.52
C CYS A 87 -13.07 5.08 -1.46
N SER A 88 -13.87 5.24 -0.40
CA SER A 88 -14.74 6.41 -0.22
C SER A 88 -13.94 7.68 0.02
N VAL A 89 -12.95 7.65 0.92
CA VAL A 89 -12.14 8.83 1.27
C VAL A 89 -11.26 9.26 0.11
N LEU A 90 -10.71 8.28 -0.63
CA LEU A 90 -9.72 8.54 -1.67
C LEU A 90 -10.31 8.56 -3.09
N HIS A 91 -11.64 8.59 -3.19
CA HIS A 91 -12.40 8.67 -4.45
C HIS A 91 -12.02 7.57 -5.47
N VAL A 92 -11.75 6.36 -4.99
CA VAL A 92 -11.46 5.19 -5.82
C VAL A 92 -12.71 4.32 -5.95
N PRO A 93 -13.19 3.98 -7.16
CA PRO A 93 -14.34 3.10 -7.31
C PRO A 93 -14.07 1.71 -6.73
N MET A 94 -14.93 1.26 -5.81
CA MET A 94 -14.81 -0.01 -5.10
C MET A 94 -14.68 -1.19 -6.10
N PRO A 95 -13.62 -2.02 -6.01
CA PRO A 95 -13.54 -3.23 -6.82
C PRO A 95 -14.66 -4.22 -6.48
N LYS A 96 -15.14 -4.98 -7.48
CA LYS A 96 -16.12 -6.06 -7.27
C LYS A 96 -15.60 -7.15 -6.31
N ASN A 97 -14.31 -7.45 -6.37
CA ASN A 97 -13.66 -8.40 -5.47
C ASN A 97 -12.30 -7.83 -4.99
N PRO A 98 -12.31 -6.99 -3.94
CA PRO A 98 -11.11 -6.32 -3.44
C PRO A 98 -10.09 -7.32 -2.88
N TYR A 99 -10.56 -8.39 -2.24
CA TYR A 99 -9.69 -9.39 -1.62
C TYR A 99 -8.92 -10.18 -2.68
N ALA A 100 -9.60 -10.69 -3.71
CA ALA A 100 -8.94 -11.39 -4.80
C ALA A 100 -7.95 -10.48 -5.54
N MET A 101 -8.28 -9.18 -5.68
CA MET A 101 -7.36 -8.19 -6.27
C MET A 101 -6.06 -8.07 -5.45
N ALA A 102 -6.16 -7.90 -4.14
CA ALA A 102 -4.99 -7.84 -3.25
C ALA A 102 -4.22 -9.18 -3.19
N TYR A 103 -4.93 -10.30 -3.13
CA TYR A 103 -4.32 -11.63 -3.08
C TYR A 103 -3.53 -11.94 -4.36
N ASN A 104 -4.16 -11.73 -5.53
CA ASN A 104 -3.51 -11.92 -6.82
C ASN A 104 -2.32 -10.99 -6.99
N ALA A 105 -2.41 -9.77 -6.44
CA ALA A 105 -1.34 -8.81 -6.47
C ALA A 105 -0.06 -9.30 -5.80
N ARG A 106 -0.19 -9.92 -4.62
CA ARG A 106 0.92 -10.52 -3.88
C ARG A 106 1.46 -11.78 -4.55
N GLY A 107 0.62 -12.51 -5.27
CA GLY A 107 1.00 -13.72 -6.00
C GLY A 107 1.74 -13.46 -7.32
N ARG A 108 1.87 -12.20 -7.76
CA ARG A 108 2.49 -11.87 -9.05
C ARG A 108 3.98 -12.21 -9.05
N LYS A 109 4.40 -13.15 -9.90
CA LYS A 109 5.81 -13.45 -10.20
C LYS A 109 6.18 -12.83 -11.56
N GLY A 110 7.38 -12.24 -11.65
CA GLY A 110 7.94 -11.78 -12.93
C GLY A 110 7.33 -10.50 -13.51
N ILE A 111 6.67 -9.67 -12.70
CA ILE A 111 6.09 -8.39 -13.16
C ILE A 111 7.04 -7.22 -12.88
N LYS A 112 7.16 -6.30 -13.84
CA LYS A 112 8.05 -5.13 -13.76
C LYS A 112 7.72 -4.15 -12.63
N LYS A 113 6.45 -4.09 -12.19
CA LYS A 113 6.00 -3.18 -11.12
C LYS A 113 6.23 -3.83 -9.75
N GLN A 114 7.05 -3.19 -8.92
CA GLN A 114 7.35 -3.63 -7.55
C GLN A 114 6.08 -3.64 -6.68
N PRO A 115 5.97 -4.57 -5.71
CA PRO A 115 4.87 -4.60 -4.74
C PRO A 115 4.71 -3.25 -4.02
N PHE A 116 3.48 -2.89 -3.64
CA PHE A 116 3.20 -1.61 -2.99
C PHE A 116 4.10 -1.38 -1.75
N PHE A 117 4.16 -2.37 -0.85
CA PHE A 117 4.95 -2.28 0.38
C PHE A 117 6.44 -1.99 0.11
N SER A 118 6.99 -2.54 -0.97
CA SER A 118 8.38 -2.29 -1.37
C SER A 118 8.59 -0.83 -1.80
N ARG A 119 7.64 -0.24 -2.54
CA ARG A 119 7.71 1.17 -2.96
C ARG A 119 7.53 2.11 -1.78
N TYR A 120 6.59 1.80 -0.89
CA TYR A 120 6.38 2.53 0.36
C TYR A 120 7.66 2.54 1.22
N CYS A 121 8.28 1.38 1.41
CA CYS A 121 9.55 1.26 2.13
C CYS A 121 10.66 2.12 1.50
N TRP A 122 10.75 2.15 0.17
CA TRP A 122 11.75 2.96 -0.53
C TRP A 122 11.55 4.46 -0.29
N LEU A 123 10.31 4.94 -0.34
CA LEU A 123 9.99 6.34 0.00
C LEU A 123 10.36 6.66 1.45
N MET A 124 10.08 5.76 2.37
CA MET A 124 10.38 5.97 3.79
C MET A 124 11.89 6.00 4.07
N PHE A 125 12.64 5.00 3.58
CA PHE A 125 14.04 4.80 4.01
C PHE A 125 15.07 5.42 3.07
N CYS A 126 14.79 5.55 1.77
CA CYS A 126 15.72 6.15 0.80
C CYS A 126 15.39 7.60 0.49
N ARG A 127 14.10 7.97 0.49
CA ARG A 127 13.67 9.36 0.29
C ARG A 127 13.43 10.12 1.59
N HIS A 128 13.58 9.45 2.73
CA HIS A 128 13.33 10.01 4.07
C HIS A 128 11.94 10.64 4.21
N SER A 129 10.96 10.11 3.47
CA SER A 129 9.58 10.57 3.58
C SER A 129 9.02 10.20 4.96
N ARG A 130 8.60 11.21 5.71
CA ARG A 130 7.91 11.01 6.99
C ARG A 130 6.47 10.55 6.78
N ASN A 131 5.89 10.80 5.61
CA ASN A 131 4.52 10.44 5.27
C ASN A 131 4.39 9.89 3.85
N PRO A 132 4.94 8.70 3.57
CA PRO A 132 5.01 8.17 2.19
C PRO A 132 3.65 8.01 1.53
N LEU A 133 2.62 7.68 2.30
CA LEU A 133 1.27 7.45 1.76
C LEU A 133 0.56 8.77 1.38
N TYR A 134 0.83 9.89 2.06
CA TYR A 134 0.31 11.20 1.63
C TYR A 134 1.01 11.72 0.37
N GLU A 135 2.23 11.29 0.05
CA GLU A 135 2.87 11.62 -1.25
C GLU A 135 2.15 10.97 -2.44
N MET A 136 1.32 9.96 -2.20
CA MET A 136 0.53 9.26 -3.22
C MET A 136 -0.91 9.79 -3.33
N ILE A 137 -1.21 10.89 -2.64
CA ILE A 137 -2.53 11.49 -2.56
C ILE A 137 -2.43 12.94 -3.02
N THR A 138 -3.38 13.37 -3.85
CA THR A 138 -3.53 14.78 -4.20
C THR A 138 -4.79 15.35 -3.59
N ARG A 139 -4.81 16.67 -3.36
CA ARG A 139 -6.00 17.41 -2.95
C ARG A 139 -6.45 18.29 -4.09
N ILE A 140 -7.70 18.16 -4.51
CA ILE A 140 -8.30 19.00 -5.55
C ILE A 140 -9.21 20.03 -4.86
N HIS A 141 -9.02 21.31 -5.21
CA HIS A 141 -9.82 22.43 -4.71
C HIS A 141 -11.05 22.68 -5.57
#